data_AF-A0A7V8D974-F1
#
_entry.id   AF-A0A7V8D974-F1
#
_cell.length_a   1.000
_cell.length_b   1.000
_cell.length_c   1.000
_cell.angle_alpha   90.00
_cell.angle_beta   90.00
_cell.angle_gamma   90.00
#
_symmetry.space_group_name_H-M   'P 1'
#
loop_
_entity.id
_entity.type
_entity.pdbx_description
1 polymer ?
#
loop_
_entity_poly.entity_id
_entity_poly.type
_entity_poly.pdbx_seq_one_letter_code
_entity_poly.pdbx_strand_id
1 'polypeptide(L)'
;VCIALLKNEGSKLAHPATEKITAMSKSELSLVPLLLKRPEIKPSQALTMFWWADEEGRKRILQRFAVERITLLEAAQDLFPRAAKESWQDPLVRKSLQFIERRQRNRAAAEKSPFGSLEGAIEALERDFNMETLTEIAFLSGIKPACSAQILSDPGGEAIAILCKATGLKRFYLMALWRGLRRPLGSDAEPDPAYTRTRLVFDSISTNRAQTVLRYWNWALTSAMSPVLAAKLQDGDEIMDFSVSARMSHLVFRQ
;
A
#
# COMPACT_ATOMS: atom_id res chain seq x y z
N VAL A 1 27.19 13.74 0.14
CA VAL A 1 27.47 12.74 1.21
C VAL A 1 26.54 11.53 1.14
N CYS A 2 25.20 11.69 1.19
CA CYS A 2 24.25 10.55 1.20
C CYS A 2 24.42 9.58 0.02
N ILE A 3 24.58 10.08 -1.22
CA ILE A 3 24.81 9.23 -2.41
C ILE A 3 26.07 8.37 -2.26
N ALA A 4 27.18 8.95 -1.79
CA ALA A 4 28.43 8.23 -1.60
C ALA A 4 28.30 7.14 -0.53
N LEU A 5 27.59 7.43 0.57
CA LEU A 5 27.27 6.47 1.61
C LEU A 5 26.45 5.29 1.05
N LEU A 6 25.37 5.57 0.31
CA LEU A 6 24.50 4.54 -0.26
C LEU A 6 25.22 3.67 -1.30
N LYS A 7 26.12 4.26 -2.10
CA LYS A 7 26.95 3.53 -3.08
C LYS A 7 28.02 2.65 -2.43
N ASN A 8 28.41 2.94 -1.18
CA ASN A 8 29.39 2.14 -0.48
C ASN A 8 28.74 0.89 0.13
N GLU A 9 28.85 -0.24 -0.56
CA GLU A 9 28.32 -1.56 -0.10
C GLU A 9 28.93 -2.02 1.23
N GLY A 10 30.15 -1.58 1.56
CA GLY A 10 30.80 -1.90 2.84
C GLY A 10 30.29 -1.09 4.03
N SER A 11 29.55 0.00 3.80
CA SER A 11 28.90 0.73 4.89
C SER A 11 27.70 -0.05 5.42
N LYS A 12 27.39 0.04 6.72
CA LYS A 12 26.15 -0.49 7.31
C LYS A 12 25.30 0.66 7.80
N LEU A 13 24.05 0.73 7.35
CA LEU A 13 23.16 1.81 7.72
C LEU A 13 22.34 1.44 8.95
N ALA A 14 22.48 2.24 10.01
CA ALA A 14 21.60 2.14 11.16
C ALA A 14 20.15 2.44 10.76
N HIS A 15 19.19 1.84 11.46
CA HIS A 15 17.78 2.01 11.14
C HIS A 15 17.32 3.48 11.08
N PRO A 16 17.65 4.37 12.05
CA PRO A 16 17.27 5.78 11.96
C PRO A 16 17.87 6.49 10.74
N ALA A 17 19.07 6.08 10.30
CA ALA A 17 19.68 6.62 9.09
C ALA A 17 18.90 6.19 7.84
N THR A 18 18.51 4.91 7.74
CA THR A 18 17.67 4.44 6.62
C THR A 18 16.32 5.15 6.56
N GLU A 19 15.69 5.43 7.71
CA GLU A 19 14.43 6.17 7.78
C GLU A 19 14.60 7.61 7.30
N LYS A 20 15.62 8.32 7.81
CA LYS A 20 15.91 9.69 7.41
C LYS A 20 16.20 9.81 5.91
N ILE A 21 17.02 8.92 5.36
CA ILE A 21 17.36 8.94 3.93
C ILE A 21 16.12 8.55 3.08
N THR A 22 15.25 7.66 3.57
CA THR A 22 13.96 7.35 2.92
C THR A 22 13.07 8.59 2.85
N ALA A 23 12.94 9.36 3.93
CA ALA A 23 12.18 10.60 3.94
C ALA A 23 12.75 11.62 2.94
N MET A 24 14.08 11.79 2.93
CA MET A 24 14.79 12.66 1.98
C MET A 24 14.58 12.22 0.52
N SER A 25 14.39 10.93 0.25
CA SER A 25 14.21 10.44 -1.12
C SER A 25 12.95 10.97 -1.83
N LYS A 26 11.99 11.53 -1.07
CA LYS A 26 10.80 12.16 -1.63
C LYS A 26 11.12 13.45 -2.39
N SER A 27 12.10 14.22 -1.93
CA SER A 27 12.58 15.43 -2.61
C SER A 27 13.81 15.17 -3.48
N GLU A 28 14.56 14.09 -3.21
CA GLU A 28 15.72 13.68 -4.01
C GLU A 28 15.52 12.26 -4.57
N LEU A 29 14.84 12.19 -5.72
CA LEU A 29 14.43 10.92 -6.34
C LEU A 29 15.61 10.03 -6.73
N SER A 30 16.80 10.61 -6.97
CA SER A 30 18.02 9.84 -7.30
C SER A 30 18.47 8.90 -6.17
N LEU A 31 18.00 9.12 -4.93
CA LEU A 31 18.27 8.24 -3.79
C LEU A 31 17.47 6.94 -3.85
N VAL A 32 16.27 6.93 -4.45
CA VAL A 32 15.38 5.76 -4.50
C VAL A 32 16.07 4.52 -5.08
N PRO A 33 16.67 4.55 -6.30
CA PRO A 33 17.32 3.36 -6.86
C PRO A 33 18.53 2.89 -6.06
N LEU A 34 19.18 3.79 -5.31
CA LEU A 34 20.31 3.44 -4.44
C LEU A 34 19.82 2.78 -3.14
N LEU A 35 18.79 3.34 -2.51
CA LEU A 35 18.14 2.76 -1.33
C LEU A 35 17.61 1.37 -1.65
N LEU A 36 16.89 1.19 -2.75
CA LEU A 36 16.29 -0.10 -3.13
C LEU A 36 17.31 -1.23 -3.38
N LYS A 37 18.60 -0.93 -3.49
CA LYS A 37 19.69 -1.94 -3.56
C LYS A 37 20.23 -2.33 -2.19
N ARG A 38 20.01 -1.52 -1.17
CA ARG A 38 20.54 -1.75 0.17
C ARG A 38 19.85 -2.96 0.83
N PRO A 39 20.59 -3.81 1.56
CA PRO A 39 20.01 -4.89 2.35
C PRO A 39 19.22 -4.38 3.56
N GLU A 40 19.55 -3.19 4.07
CA GLU A 40 18.95 -2.64 5.30
C GLU A 40 17.54 -2.05 5.10
N ILE A 41 17.10 -1.86 3.84
CA ILE A 41 15.76 -1.33 3.57
C ILE A 41 14.70 -2.34 4.00
N LYS A 42 13.79 -1.86 4.85
CA LYS A 42 12.64 -2.63 5.30
C LYS A 42 11.48 -2.50 4.30
N PRO A 43 10.58 -3.49 4.24
CA PRO A 43 9.39 -3.42 3.39
C PRO A 43 8.58 -2.14 3.55
N SER A 44 8.43 -1.64 4.78
CA SER A 44 7.71 -0.39 5.05
C SER A 44 8.32 0.81 4.33
N GLN A 45 9.65 0.96 4.37
CA GLN A 45 10.36 2.04 3.69
C GLN A 45 10.20 1.94 2.18
N ALA A 46 10.39 0.74 1.61
CA ALA A 46 10.23 0.50 0.18
C ALA A 46 8.79 0.76 -0.31
N LEU A 47 7.78 0.26 0.41
CA LEU A 47 6.37 0.47 0.07
C LEU A 47 5.91 1.92 0.27
N THR A 48 6.60 2.70 1.11
CA THR A 48 6.41 4.15 1.18
C THR A 48 7.00 4.83 -0.07
N MET A 49 8.23 4.47 -0.45
CA MET A 49 8.89 5.03 -1.66
C MET A 49 8.13 4.74 -2.96
N PHE A 50 7.31 3.68 -3.00
CA PHE A 50 6.46 3.37 -4.15
C PHE A 50 5.70 4.58 -4.71
N TRP A 51 5.26 5.49 -3.85
CA TRP A 51 4.43 6.62 -4.24
C TRP A 51 5.18 7.74 -4.98
N TRP A 52 6.51 7.75 -4.94
CA TRP A 52 7.35 8.70 -5.68
C TRP A 52 8.47 8.03 -6.48
N ALA A 53 8.55 6.71 -6.45
CA ALA A 53 9.46 5.94 -7.27
C ALA A 53 9.05 5.97 -8.74
N ASP A 54 10.06 5.89 -9.62
CA ASP A 54 9.86 5.68 -11.04
C ASP A 54 9.37 4.25 -11.33
N GLU A 55 9.09 3.98 -12.60
CA GLU A 55 8.57 2.68 -13.06
C GLU A 55 9.43 1.49 -12.59
N GLU A 56 10.74 1.55 -12.84
CA GLU A 56 11.66 0.47 -12.49
C GLU A 56 11.80 0.33 -10.96
N GLY A 57 11.78 1.45 -10.22
CA GLY A 57 11.74 1.47 -8.77
C GLY A 57 10.49 0.79 -8.22
N ARG A 58 9.30 1.13 -8.75
CA ARG A 58 8.01 0.53 -8.33
C ARG A 58 7.97 -0.96 -8.61
N LYS A 59 8.43 -1.39 -9.77
CA LYS A 59 8.57 -2.81 -10.13
C LYS A 59 9.47 -3.54 -9.13
N ARG A 60 10.66 -2.99 -8.85
CA ARG A 60 11.59 -3.56 -7.87
C ARG A 60 10.99 -3.61 -6.47
N ILE A 61 10.24 -2.58 -6.08
CA ILE A 61 9.55 -2.51 -4.79
C ILE A 61 8.57 -3.68 -4.65
N LEU A 62 7.67 -3.86 -5.62
CA LEU A 62 6.67 -4.93 -5.57
C LEU A 62 7.30 -6.33 -5.66
N GLN A 63 8.38 -6.49 -6.42
CA GLN A 63 9.07 -7.78 -6.54
C GLN A 63 9.80 -8.20 -5.26
N ARG A 64 10.51 -7.26 -4.61
CA ARG A 64 11.39 -7.55 -3.47
C ARG A 64 10.72 -7.40 -2.11
N PHE A 65 9.77 -6.47 -1.98
CA PHE A 65 9.25 -6.04 -0.68
C PHE A 65 7.76 -6.32 -0.47
N ALA A 66 7.05 -6.86 -1.47
CA ALA A 66 5.72 -7.41 -1.24
C ALA A 66 5.86 -8.76 -0.52
N VAL A 67 5.73 -8.74 0.81
CA VAL A 67 5.95 -9.89 1.69
C VAL A 67 4.72 -10.81 1.69
N GLU A 68 4.95 -12.12 1.68
CA GLU A 68 3.89 -13.11 1.83
C GLU A 68 3.27 -13.05 3.23
N ARG A 69 1.97 -13.29 3.33
CA ARG A 69 1.23 -13.29 4.60
C ARG A 69 1.82 -14.30 5.61
N ILE A 70 2.34 -15.42 5.14
CA ILE A 70 2.90 -16.47 6.01
C ILE A 70 4.13 -15.98 6.78
N THR A 71 5.00 -15.20 6.14
CA THR A 71 6.17 -14.59 6.79
C THR A 71 5.75 -13.63 7.91
N LEU A 72 4.66 -12.88 7.70
CA LEU A 72 4.11 -12.00 8.74
C LEU A 72 3.51 -12.79 9.90
N LEU A 73 2.85 -13.91 9.61
CA LEU A 73 2.34 -14.82 10.64
C LEU A 73 3.45 -15.41 11.47
N GLU A 74 4.51 -15.91 10.83
CA GLU A 74 5.69 -16.48 11.47
C GLU A 74 6.35 -15.46 12.40
N ALA A 75 6.57 -14.22 11.93
CA ALA A 75 7.12 -13.14 12.75
C ALA A 75 6.24 -12.77 13.95
N ALA A 76 4.92 -12.99 13.86
CA ALA A 76 3.97 -12.68 14.92
C ALA A 76 3.61 -13.88 15.81
N GLN A 77 4.22 -15.06 15.63
CA GLN A 77 3.85 -16.30 16.33
C GLN A 77 3.86 -16.14 17.86
N ASP A 78 4.85 -15.45 18.41
CA ASP A 78 4.99 -15.26 19.86
C ASP A 78 3.97 -14.27 20.46
N LEU A 79 3.30 -13.47 19.61
CA LEU A 79 2.28 -12.52 20.05
C LEU A 79 0.96 -13.23 20.35
N PHE A 80 0.60 -14.32 19.66
CA PHE A 80 -0.70 -14.96 19.85
C PHE A 80 -0.89 -15.60 21.23
N PRO A 81 0.09 -16.32 21.82
CA PRO A 81 -0.06 -16.87 23.16
C PRO A 81 -0.21 -15.78 24.24
N ARG A 82 0.48 -14.64 24.07
CA ARG A 82 0.38 -13.48 24.97
C ARG A 82 -0.98 -12.80 24.84
N ALA A 83 -1.41 -12.55 23.61
CA ALA A 83 -2.73 -12.01 23.29
C ALA A 83 -3.87 -12.84 23.87
N ALA A 84 -3.77 -14.18 23.77
CA ALA A 84 -4.78 -15.09 24.28
C ALA A 84 -4.90 -15.03 25.81
N LYS A 85 -3.78 -14.92 26.53
CA LYS A 85 -3.77 -14.75 28.00
C LYS A 85 -4.48 -13.46 28.44
N GLU A 86 -4.38 -12.40 27.63
CA GLU A 86 -5.02 -11.11 27.89
C GLU A 86 -6.41 -10.98 27.24
N SER A 87 -7.03 -12.10 26.85
CA SER A 87 -8.35 -12.14 26.21
C SER A 87 -8.47 -11.21 25.00
N TRP A 88 -7.38 -11.03 24.25
CA TRP A 88 -7.32 -10.21 23.05
C TRP A 88 -7.73 -8.74 23.29
N GLN A 89 -7.61 -8.22 24.51
CA GLN A 89 -8.07 -6.87 24.82
C GLN A 89 -7.10 -5.78 24.35
N ASP A 90 -5.80 -6.10 24.20
CA ASP A 90 -4.79 -5.14 23.76
C ASP A 90 -5.12 -4.57 22.35
N PRO A 91 -5.38 -3.25 22.23
CA PRO A 91 -5.62 -2.59 20.96
C PRO A 91 -4.47 -2.75 19.95
N LEU A 92 -3.22 -2.81 20.41
CA LEU A 92 -2.03 -2.97 19.54
C LEU A 92 -2.00 -4.36 18.92
N VAL A 93 -2.28 -5.39 19.73
CA VAL A 93 -2.43 -6.76 19.25
C VAL A 93 -3.56 -6.85 18.23
N ARG A 94 -4.76 -6.35 18.56
CA ARG A 94 -5.92 -6.37 17.63
C ARG A 94 -5.57 -5.71 16.29
N LYS A 95 -4.89 -4.57 16.32
CA LYS A 95 -4.45 -3.85 15.12
C LYS A 95 -3.35 -4.60 14.34
N SER A 96 -2.45 -5.28 15.02
CA SER A 96 -1.41 -6.12 14.39
C SER A 96 -2.02 -7.33 13.70
N LEU A 97 -3.04 -7.95 14.29
CA LEU A 97 -3.74 -9.09 13.71
C LEU A 97 -4.47 -8.73 12.40
N GLN A 98 -4.92 -7.48 12.25
CA GLN A 98 -5.51 -7.03 10.98
C GLN A 98 -4.54 -7.15 9.80
N PHE A 99 -3.22 -7.13 10.01
CA PHE A 99 -2.23 -7.31 8.94
C PHE A 99 -2.15 -8.75 8.42
N ILE A 100 -2.53 -9.72 9.25
CA ILE A 100 -2.50 -11.14 8.93
C ILE A 100 -3.90 -11.70 8.70
N GLU A 101 -4.93 -10.88 8.58
CA GLU A 101 -6.26 -11.36 8.22
C GLU A 101 -6.27 -11.89 6.78
N ARG A 102 -6.98 -13.00 6.55
CA ARG A 102 -7.10 -13.61 5.22
C ARG A 102 -8.04 -12.83 4.29
N ARG A 103 -9.03 -12.13 4.84
CA ARG A 103 -10.11 -11.51 4.06
C ARG A 103 -9.86 -10.02 3.87
N GLN A 104 -9.84 -9.57 2.62
CA GLN A 104 -9.66 -8.17 2.28
C GLN A 104 -10.99 -7.40 2.18
N ARG A 105 -12.03 -8.01 1.59
CA ARG A 105 -13.32 -7.35 1.35
C ARG A 105 -14.13 -7.17 2.65
N ASN A 106 -14.87 -6.08 2.72
CA ASN A 106 -15.80 -5.81 3.82
C ASN A 106 -17.16 -6.47 3.56
N ARG A 107 -17.46 -7.54 4.29
CA ARG A 107 -18.72 -8.30 4.10
C ARG A 107 -19.95 -7.53 4.58
N ALA A 108 -19.84 -6.79 5.68
CA ALA A 108 -20.92 -5.96 6.22
C ALA A 108 -21.23 -4.76 5.31
N ALA A 109 -20.24 -4.30 4.53
CA ALA A 109 -20.47 -3.31 3.48
C ALA A 109 -21.33 -3.87 2.35
N ALA A 110 -21.03 -5.08 1.88
CA ALA A 110 -21.75 -5.70 0.77
C ALA A 110 -23.25 -5.85 1.04
N GLU A 111 -23.64 -6.16 2.29
CA GLU A 111 -25.04 -6.28 2.71
C GLU A 111 -25.82 -4.95 2.64
N LYS A 112 -25.12 -3.82 2.72
CA LYS A 112 -25.72 -2.46 2.75
C LYS A 112 -25.51 -1.69 1.45
N SER A 113 -24.60 -2.17 0.61
CA SER A 113 -24.21 -1.48 -0.61
C SER A 113 -25.36 -1.42 -1.61
N PRO A 114 -25.64 -0.27 -2.23
CA PRO A 114 -26.64 -0.18 -3.29
C PRO A 114 -26.26 -1.01 -4.53
N PHE A 115 -24.99 -1.39 -4.66
CA PHE A 115 -24.48 -2.24 -5.75
C PHE A 115 -24.35 -3.72 -5.38
N GLY A 116 -24.60 -4.08 -4.10
CA GLY A 116 -24.54 -5.44 -3.54
C GLY A 116 -23.14 -6.10 -3.51
N SER A 117 -22.21 -5.70 -4.38
CA SER A 117 -20.88 -6.28 -4.50
C SER A 117 -19.86 -5.28 -5.06
N LEU A 118 -18.57 -5.57 -4.85
CA LEU A 118 -17.47 -4.78 -5.42
C LEU A 118 -17.51 -4.80 -6.94
N GLU A 119 -17.81 -5.96 -7.51
CA GLU A 119 -18.04 -6.17 -8.94
C GLU A 119 -19.15 -5.25 -9.48
N GLY A 120 -20.32 -5.24 -8.83
CA GLY A 120 -21.44 -4.39 -9.22
C GLY A 120 -21.11 -2.89 -9.15
N ALA A 121 -20.35 -2.47 -8.13
CA ALA A 121 -19.91 -1.07 -8.01
C ALA A 121 -18.93 -0.69 -9.14
N ILE A 122 -18.03 -1.59 -9.54
CA ILE A 122 -17.11 -1.35 -10.66
C ILE A 122 -17.85 -1.27 -11.99
N GLU A 123 -18.81 -2.17 -12.23
CA GLU A 123 -19.65 -2.13 -13.44
C GLU A 123 -20.49 -0.84 -13.51
N ALA A 124 -21.02 -0.38 -12.38
CA ALA A 124 -21.72 0.89 -12.30
C ALA A 124 -20.79 2.07 -12.65
N LEU A 125 -19.56 2.08 -12.10
CA LEU A 125 -18.56 3.11 -12.40
C LEU A 125 -18.14 3.12 -13.88
N GLU A 126 -17.99 1.94 -14.50
CA GLU A 126 -17.64 1.83 -15.93
C GLU A 126 -18.70 2.49 -16.81
N ARG A 127 -19.98 2.24 -16.50
CA ARG A 127 -21.12 2.84 -17.22
C ARG A 127 -21.17 4.35 -16.98
N ASP A 128 -21.16 4.77 -15.72
CA ASP A 128 -21.25 6.17 -15.35
C ASP A 128 -20.29 6.54 -14.21
N PHE A 129 -19.50 7.59 -14.42
CA PHE A 129 -18.51 8.00 -13.45
C PHE A 129 -19.18 8.80 -12.33
N ASN A 130 -19.11 8.29 -11.10
CA ASN A 130 -19.63 8.97 -9.93
C ASN A 130 -18.68 8.81 -8.73
N MET A 131 -18.48 9.90 -7.99
CA MET A 131 -17.67 9.94 -6.76
C MET A 131 -18.25 9.07 -5.65
N GLU A 132 -19.58 8.92 -5.57
CA GLU A 132 -20.23 8.03 -4.60
C GLU A 132 -19.86 6.57 -4.88
N THR A 133 -19.86 6.17 -6.15
CA THR A 133 -19.45 4.81 -6.58
C THR A 133 -17.98 4.54 -6.25
N LEU A 134 -17.08 5.52 -6.41
CA LEU A 134 -15.68 5.39 -6.00
C LEU A 134 -15.53 5.20 -4.48
N THR A 135 -16.33 5.93 -3.71
CA THR A 135 -16.37 5.80 -2.24
C THR A 135 -16.88 4.42 -1.84
N GLU A 136 -17.88 3.91 -2.54
CA GLU A 136 -18.46 2.59 -2.29
C GLU A 136 -17.47 1.47 -2.66
N ILE A 137 -16.72 1.61 -3.77
CA ILE A 137 -15.62 0.70 -4.13
C ILE A 137 -14.57 0.64 -3.00
N ALA A 138 -14.23 1.78 -2.39
CA ALA A 138 -13.31 1.83 -1.25
C ALA A 138 -13.86 1.04 -0.05
N PHE A 139 -15.12 1.29 0.28
CA PHE A 139 -15.81 0.69 1.42
C PHE A 139 -15.92 -0.83 1.28
N LEU A 140 -16.33 -1.31 0.11
CA LEU A 140 -16.43 -2.73 -0.25
C LEU A 140 -15.05 -3.41 -0.26
N SER A 141 -14.00 -2.69 -0.68
CA SER A 141 -12.62 -3.18 -0.69
C SER A 141 -11.96 -3.23 0.69
N GLY A 142 -12.64 -2.72 1.74
CA GLY A 142 -12.12 -2.72 3.11
C GLY A 142 -10.97 -1.73 3.32
N ILE A 143 -10.91 -0.65 2.54
CA ILE A 143 -9.88 0.39 2.66
C ILE A 143 -10.49 1.74 3.02
N LYS A 144 -9.71 2.59 3.68
CA LYS A 144 -10.15 3.91 4.12
C LYS A 144 -10.12 4.92 2.97
N PRO A 145 -10.94 5.99 3.01
CA PRO A 145 -11.06 6.96 1.92
C PRO A 145 -9.73 7.53 1.43
N ALA A 146 -8.84 7.93 2.35
CA ALA A 146 -7.53 8.49 1.99
C ALA A 146 -6.65 7.50 1.19
N CYS A 147 -6.63 6.23 1.60
CA CYS A 147 -5.89 5.18 0.87
C CYS A 147 -6.52 4.93 -0.50
N SER A 148 -7.85 4.88 -0.57
CA SER A 148 -8.57 4.69 -1.83
C SER A 148 -8.29 5.83 -2.81
N ALA A 149 -8.39 7.08 -2.36
CA ALA A 149 -8.11 8.24 -3.18
C ALA A 149 -6.69 8.17 -3.78
N GLN A 150 -5.69 7.81 -2.98
CA GLN A 150 -4.32 7.68 -3.46
C GLN A 150 -4.11 6.52 -4.44
N ILE A 151 -4.75 5.37 -4.21
CA ILE A 151 -4.69 4.22 -5.12
C ILE A 151 -5.38 4.52 -6.45
N LEU A 152 -6.60 5.07 -6.42
CA LEU A 152 -7.42 5.28 -7.62
C LEU A 152 -6.89 6.45 -8.48
N SER A 153 -6.16 7.38 -7.88
CA SER A 153 -5.48 8.48 -8.57
C SER A 153 -4.06 8.16 -9.03
N ASP A 154 -3.51 6.99 -8.70
CA ASP A 154 -2.14 6.61 -9.05
C ASP A 154 -1.92 6.64 -10.58
N PRO A 155 -1.10 7.55 -11.14
CA PRO A 155 -0.98 7.72 -12.58
C PRO A 155 -0.37 6.50 -13.27
N GLY A 156 0.52 5.76 -12.58
CA GLY A 156 1.14 4.55 -13.13
C GLY A 156 0.16 3.37 -13.21
N GLY A 157 -0.83 3.33 -12.32
CA GLY A 157 -1.90 2.35 -12.30
C GLY A 157 -1.56 1.04 -11.59
N GLU A 158 -0.29 0.78 -11.26
CA GLU A 158 0.13 -0.43 -10.57
C GLU A 158 -0.56 -0.57 -9.19
N ALA A 159 -0.89 0.53 -8.50
CA ALA A 159 -1.66 0.48 -7.25
C ALA A 159 -3.09 -0.05 -7.46
N ILE A 160 -3.71 0.26 -8.61
CA ILE A 160 -5.04 -0.25 -8.99
C ILE A 160 -4.95 -1.77 -9.21
N ALA A 161 -3.89 -2.25 -9.85
CA ALA A 161 -3.64 -3.68 -9.99
C ALA A 161 -3.52 -4.38 -8.62
N ILE A 162 -2.81 -3.77 -7.66
CA ILE A 162 -2.72 -4.29 -6.28
C ILE A 162 -4.11 -4.35 -5.63
N LEU A 163 -4.92 -3.29 -5.74
CA LEU A 163 -6.27 -3.27 -5.20
C LEU A 163 -7.13 -4.41 -5.78
N CYS A 164 -7.14 -4.56 -7.10
CA CYS A 164 -7.91 -5.61 -7.77
C CYS A 164 -7.43 -7.01 -7.35
N LYS A 165 -6.11 -7.23 -7.32
CA LYS A 165 -5.55 -8.54 -6.98
C LYS A 165 -5.79 -8.89 -5.51
N ALA A 166 -5.62 -7.93 -4.59
CA ALA A 166 -5.82 -8.11 -3.15
C ALA A 166 -7.28 -8.44 -2.78
N THR A 167 -8.22 -7.82 -3.50
CA THR A 167 -9.66 -8.06 -3.33
C THR A 167 -10.15 -9.31 -4.09
N GLY A 168 -9.29 -9.99 -4.85
CA GLY A 168 -9.66 -11.19 -5.60
C GLY A 168 -10.53 -10.91 -6.82
N LEU A 169 -10.54 -9.68 -7.33
CA LEU A 169 -11.21 -9.36 -8.58
C LEU A 169 -10.56 -10.10 -9.75
N LYS A 170 -11.37 -10.48 -10.74
CA LYS A 170 -10.90 -11.09 -11.99
C LYS A 170 -10.34 -10.02 -12.94
N ARG A 171 -9.53 -10.45 -13.91
CA ARG A 171 -8.84 -9.56 -14.86
C ARG A 171 -9.78 -8.59 -15.60
N PHE A 172 -10.98 -9.03 -15.97
CA PHE A 172 -11.91 -8.14 -16.68
C PHE A 172 -12.38 -6.97 -15.81
N TYR A 173 -12.49 -7.15 -14.48
CA TYR A 173 -12.83 -6.05 -13.57
C TYR A 173 -11.68 -5.05 -13.39
N LEU A 174 -10.42 -5.45 -13.61
CA LEU A 174 -9.30 -4.50 -13.68
C LEU A 174 -9.50 -3.55 -14.88
N MET A 175 -9.87 -4.10 -16.03
CA MET A 175 -10.17 -3.31 -17.23
C MET A 175 -11.41 -2.43 -17.03
N ALA A 176 -12.48 -2.98 -16.45
CA ALA A 176 -13.70 -2.24 -16.15
C ALA A 176 -13.43 -1.06 -15.21
N LEU A 177 -12.67 -1.28 -14.13
CA LEU A 177 -12.26 -0.22 -13.21
C LEU A 177 -11.38 0.83 -13.90
N TRP A 178 -10.44 0.41 -14.75
CA TRP A 178 -9.60 1.32 -15.53
C TRP A 178 -10.43 2.25 -16.44
N ARG A 179 -11.40 1.68 -17.16
CA ARG A 179 -12.34 2.44 -18.00
C ARG A 179 -13.29 3.31 -17.19
N GLY A 180 -13.78 2.81 -16.06
CA GLY A 180 -14.60 3.58 -15.12
C GLY A 180 -13.85 4.80 -14.59
N LEU A 181 -12.55 4.68 -14.32
CA LEU A 181 -11.68 5.81 -13.97
C LEU A 181 -11.33 6.73 -15.15
N ARG A 182 -11.95 6.51 -16.32
CA ARG A 182 -11.76 7.29 -17.56
C ARG A 182 -10.30 7.36 -18.02
N ARG A 183 -9.53 6.29 -17.81
CA ARG A 183 -8.12 6.20 -18.19
C ARG A 183 -7.94 5.68 -19.62
N PRO A 184 -6.90 6.13 -20.35
CA PRO A 184 -6.64 5.69 -21.71
C PRO A 184 -6.25 4.21 -21.75
N LEU A 185 -6.78 3.46 -22.73
CA LEU A 185 -6.36 2.09 -23.01
C LEU A 185 -5.35 1.98 -24.15
N GLY A 186 -5.21 3.04 -24.95
CA GLY A 186 -4.54 2.96 -26.25
C GLY A 186 -5.36 2.16 -27.27
N SER A 187 -4.68 1.68 -28.30
CA SER A 187 -5.23 0.79 -29.33
C SER A 187 -4.61 -0.60 -29.23
N ASP A 188 -5.12 -1.57 -30.00
CA ASP A 188 -4.53 -2.91 -30.05
C ASP A 188 -3.09 -2.91 -30.60
N ALA A 189 -2.79 -2.02 -31.55
CA ALA A 189 -1.46 -1.87 -32.13
C ALA A 189 -0.50 -1.09 -31.21
N GLU A 190 -1.04 -0.13 -30.46
CA GLU A 190 -0.29 0.72 -29.55
C GLU A 190 -1.05 0.84 -28.22
N PRO A 191 -0.91 -0.16 -27.33
CA PRO A 191 -1.59 -0.16 -26.05
C PRO A 191 -1.00 0.91 -25.12
N ASP A 192 -1.85 1.47 -24.26
CA ASP A 192 -1.38 2.44 -23.28
C ASP A 192 -0.29 1.82 -22.37
N PRO A 193 0.89 2.45 -22.24
CA PRO A 193 1.97 1.89 -21.44
C PRO A 193 1.59 1.69 -19.97
N ALA A 194 0.81 2.60 -19.37
CA ALA A 194 0.39 2.49 -17.98
C ALA A 194 -0.59 1.33 -17.77
N TYR A 195 -1.54 1.14 -18.70
CA TYR A 195 -2.42 -0.02 -18.66
C TYR A 195 -1.64 -1.33 -18.84
N THR A 196 -0.67 -1.36 -19.75
CA THR A 196 0.21 -2.53 -19.99
C THR A 196 0.95 -2.94 -18.72
N ARG A 197 1.53 -1.97 -18.01
CA ARG A 197 2.21 -2.21 -16.72
C ARG A 197 1.26 -2.64 -15.62
N THR A 198 0.12 -1.99 -15.51
CA THR A 198 -0.95 -2.34 -14.58
C THR A 198 -1.35 -3.80 -14.74
N ARG A 199 -1.57 -4.24 -15.98
CA ARG A 199 -1.88 -5.65 -16.29
C ARG A 199 -0.75 -6.59 -15.88
N LEU A 200 0.49 -6.25 -16.19
CA LEU A 200 1.67 -7.05 -15.82
C LEU A 200 1.81 -7.19 -14.29
N VAL A 201 1.57 -6.13 -13.52
CA VAL A 201 1.56 -6.21 -12.05
C VAL A 201 0.44 -7.12 -11.56
N PHE A 202 -0.77 -6.97 -12.11
CA PHE A 202 -1.91 -7.81 -11.72
C PHE A 202 -1.65 -9.31 -11.95
N ASP A 203 -1.03 -9.65 -13.09
CA ASP A 203 -0.73 -11.03 -13.45
C ASP A 203 0.42 -11.63 -12.62
N SER A 204 1.45 -10.82 -12.33
CA SER A 204 2.68 -11.30 -11.68
C SER A 204 2.58 -11.40 -10.15
N ILE A 205 1.84 -10.52 -9.49
CA ILE A 205 1.76 -10.54 -8.03
C ILE A 205 0.77 -11.59 -7.52
N SER A 206 1.13 -12.30 -6.45
CA SER A 206 0.21 -13.21 -5.76
C SER A 206 -0.87 -12.44 -4.99
N THR A 207 -2.04 -13.05 -4.81
CA THR A 207 -3.13 -12.46 -4.02
C THR A 207 -2.68 -12.14 -2.58
N ASN A 208 -1.93 -13.04 -1.95
CA ASN A 208 -1.43 -12.87 -0.59
C ASN A 208 -0.47 -11.68 -0.47
N ARG A 209 0.48 -11.53 -1.41
CA ARG A 209 1.38 -10.37 -1.44
C ARG A 209 0.63 -9.06 -1.67
N ALA A 210 -0.31 -9.06 -2.61
CA ALA A 210 -1.15 -7.89 -2.88
C ALA A 210 -1.94 -7.47 -1.64
N GLN A 211 -2.50 -8.41 -0.87
CA GLN A 211 -3.19 -8.13 0.38
C GLN A 211 -2.25 -7.50 1.43
N THR A 212 -1.04 -8.05 1.60
CA THR A 212 -0.06 -7.47 2.53
C THR A 212 0.28 -6.02 2.14
N VAL A 213 0.53 -5.77 0.86
CA VAL A 213 0.82 -4.41 0.34
C VAL A 213 -0.36 -3.48 0.59
N LEU A 214 -1.58 -3.89 0.24
CA LEU A 214 -2.79 -3.07 0.41
C LEU A 214 -3.06 -2.74 1.88
N ARG A 215 -2.88 -3.72 2.79
CA ARG A 215 -3.01 -3.51 4.24
C ARG A 215 -1.97 -2.53 4.76
N TYR A 216 -0.73 -2.67 4.30
CA TYR A 216 0.33 -1.72 4.62
C TYR A 216 -0.03 -0.30 4.19
N TRP A 217 -0.43 -0.09 2.94
CA TRP A 217 -0.83 1.24 2.45
C TRP A 217 -2.03 1.80 3.20
N ASN A 218 -3.09 0.99 3.38
CA ASN A 218 -4.29 1.40 4.10
C ASN A 218 -3.95 1.88 5.51
N TRP A 219 -3.02 1.21 6.17
CA TRP A 219 -2.58 1.57 7.49
C TRP A 219 -1.63 2.79 7.51
N ALA A 220 -0.60 2.79 6.66
CA ALA A 220 0.46 3.80 6.65
C ALA A 220 -0.07 5.17 6.26
N LEU A 221 -0.96 5.23 5.28
CA LEU A 221 -1.58 6.47 4.82
C LEU A 221 -2.57 7.03 5.84
N THR A 222 -3.23 6.17 6.61
CA THR A 222 -4.11 6.66 7.69
C THR A 222 -3.32 7.15 8.89
N SER A 223 -2.24 6.46 9.26
CA SER A 223 -1.47 6.79 10.46
C SER A 223 -0.64 8.08 10.26
N ALA A 224 -0.32 8.40 9.00
CA ALA A 224 0.22 9.70 8.60
C ALA A 224 -0.81 10.85 8.65
N MET A 225 -2.10 10.56 8.82
CA MET A 225 -3.20 11.54 8.85
C MET A 225 -3.91 11.55 10.22
N SER A 226 -3.18 11.31 11.32
CA SER A 226 -3.75 11.40 12.68
C SER A 226 -4.37 12.78 12.91
N PRO A 227 -5.53 12.91 13.60
CA PRO A 227 -6.12 14.20 13.95
C PRO A 227 -5.15 15.14 14.68
N VAL A 228 -4.22 14.59 15.46
CA VAL A 228 -3.15 15.34 16.13
C VAL A 228 -2.15 15.90 15.12
N LEU A 229 -1.87 15.20 14.02
CA LEU A 229 -1.00 15.67 12.94
C LEU A 229 -1.73 16.69 12.05
N ALA A 230 -3.02 16.47 11.80
CA ALA A 230 -3.87 17.41 11.06
C ALA A 230 -4.02 18.76 11.80
N ALA A 231 -4.16 18.73 13.13
CA ALA A 231 -4.17 19.94 13.97
C ALA A 231 -2.80 20.65 13.97
N LYS A 232 -1.68 19.90 14.09
CA LYS A 232 -0.34 20.51 14.07
C LYS A 232 0.10 21.05 12.70
N LEU A 233 -0.47 20.55 11.61
CA LEU A 233 -0.30 21.12 10.27
C LEU A 233 -1.00 22.48 10.12
N GLN A 234 -2.02 22.77 10.93
CA GLN A 234 -2.64 24.10 11.00
C GLN A 234 -1.81 25.09 11.83
N ASP A 235 -1.05 24.61 12.83
CA ASP A 235 -0.27 25.45 13.76
C ASP A 235 1.17 25.76 13.28
N GLY A 236 1.60 25.25 12.13
CA GLY A 236 2.87 25.66 11.50
C GLY A 236 4.16 25.14 12.17
N ASP A 237 4.06 24.21 13.13
CA ASP A 237 5.23 23.63 13.80
C ASP A 237 5.94 22.59 12.92
N GLU A 238 7.27 22.73 12.77
CA GLU A 238 8.14 21.75 12.14
C GLU A 238 8.21 20.45 12.96
N ILE A 239 7.37 19.47 12.60
CA ILE A 239 7.39 18.15 13.22
C ILE A 239 8.62 17.38 12.71
N MET A 240 9.54 17.05 13.61
CA MET A 240 10.60 16.07 13.36
C MET A 240 10.06 14.79 12.72
N ASP A 241 10.54 14.55 11.51
CA ASP A 241 10.21 13.50 10.54
C ASP A 241 10.31 12.07 11.10
N PHE A 242 9.22 11.61 11.72
CA PHE A 242 8.94 10.19 11.86
C PHE A 242 7.49 9.96 11.49
N SER A 243 7.23 9.26 10.37
CA SER A 243 5.88 8.77 10.14
C SER A 243 5.53 7.84 11.31
N VAL A 244 4.40 8.09 11.98
CA VAL A 244 3.83 7.17 12.99
C VAL A 244 3.75 5.74 12.43
N SER A 245 3.61 5.66 11.10
CA SER A 245 3.66 4.47 10.26
C SER A 245 5.01 3.72 10.24
N ALA A 246 6.13 4.37 10.49
CA ALA A 246 7.43 3.69 10.60
C ALA A 246 7.59 3.05 11.99
N ARG A 247 7.32 3.81 13.06
CA ARG A 247 7.45 3.36 14.47
C ARG A 247 6.58 2.14 14.79
N MET A 248 5.37 2.12 14.27
CA MET A 248 4.42 1.03 14.54
C MET A 248 4.65 -0.18 13.61
N SER A 249 5.14 0.03 12.38
CA SER A 249 5.58 -1.07 11.51
C SER A 249 6.80 -1.77 12.14
N HIS A 250 7.68 -0.99 12.77
CA HIS A 250 8.80 -1.50 13.57
C HIS A 250 8.34 -2.34 14.77
N LEU A 251 7.21 -2.00 15.40
CA LEU A 251 6.63 -2.80 16.51
C LEU A 251 6.02 -4.12 16.02
N VAL A 252 5.46 -4.16 14.80
CA VAL A 252 4.82 -5.36 14.23
C VAL A 252 5.81 -6.33 13.57
N PHE A 253 6.93 -5.83 13.02
CA PHE A 253 7.90 -6.64 12.26
C PHE A 253 9.27 -6.72 12.93
N ARG A 254 9.32 -6.79 14.26
CA ARG A 254 10.58 -6.87 15.01
C ARG A 254 11.12 -8.31 14.95
N GLN A 255 12.19 -8.52 14.21
CA GLN A 255 13.20 -9.55 14.49
C GLN A 255 14.34 -8.90 15.27
#